data_AF-A0A8T4BR59-F1
#
_entry.id   AF-A0A8T4BR59-F1
#
_cell.length_a   1.000
_cell.length_b   1.000
_cell.length_c   1.000
_cell.angle_alpha   90.00
_cell.angle_beta   90.00
_cell.angle_gamma   90.00
#
_symmetry.space_group_name_H-M   'P 1'
#
loop_
_entity.id
_entity.type
_entity.pdbx_description
1 polymer ?
#
loop_
_entity_poly.entity_id
_entity_poly.type
_entity_poly.pdbx_seq_one_letter_code
_entity_poly.pdbx_strand_id
1 'polypeptide(L)' 'MKYKEIQKLSNADLEKKLKELKLELIKSTANTSKGGSMKTKEIKKIIARLLTFKK' A
#
# COMPACT_ATOMS: atom_id res chain seq x y z
N MET A 1 1.88 3.86 -6.88
CA MET A 1 1.06 5.08 -6.71
C MET A 1 1.94 6.30 -6.54
N LYS A 2 1.71 7.33 -7.36
CA LYS A 2 2.36 8.64 -7.29
C LYS A 2 1.63 9.54 -6.30
N TYR A 3 2.32 10.53 -5.73
CA TYR A 3 1.72 11.46 -4.76
C TYR A 3 0.53 12.24 -5.33
N LYS A 4 0.62 12.69 -6.60
CA LYS A 4 -0.47 13.38 -7.30
C LYS A 4 -1.76 12.56 -7.43
N GLU A 5 -1.67 11.23 -7.40
CA GLU A 5 -2.83 10.34 -7.43
C GLU A 5 -3.49 10.26 -6.04
N ILE A 6 -2.67 10.25 -4.98
CA ILE A 6 -3.12 10.23 -3.59
C ILE A 6 -3.91 11.51 -3.26
N GLN A 7 -3.45 12.67 -3.75
CA GLN A 7 -4.12 13.96 -3.56
C GLN A 7 -5.53 14.03 -4.17
N LYS A 8 -5.84 13.17 -5.15
CA LYS A 8 -7.15 13.14 -5.81
C LYS A 8 -8.16 12.23 -5.11
N LEU A 9 -7.71 11.46 -4.11
CA LEU A 9 -8.57 10.52 -3.39
C LEU A 9 -9.30 11.21 -2.24
N SER A 10 -10.54 10.80 -2.00
CA SER A 10 -11.25 11.16 -0.78
C SER A 10 -10.68 10.43 0.44
N ASN A 11 -10.95 10.93 1.64
CA ASN A 11 -10.55 10.25 2.88
C ASN A 11 -11.10 8.81 2.97
N ALA A 12 -12.32 8.57 2.48
CA ALA A 12 -12.93 7.24 2.43
C ALA A 12 -12.18 6.31 1.46
N ASP A 13 -11.81 6.83 0.28
CA ASP A 13 -11.05 6.05 -0.71
C ASP A 13 -9.64 5.74 -0.23
N LEU A 14 -9.01 6.67 0.48
CA LEU A 14 -7.70 6.47 1.10
C LEU A 14 -7.74 5.34 2.13
N GLU A 15 -8.76 5.31 2.99
CA GLU A 15 -8.91 4.24 3.99
C GLU A 15 -9.21 2.89 3.36
N LYS A 16 -10.07 2.86 2.35
CA LYS A 16 -10.34 1.64 1.58
C LYS A 16 -9.07 1.11 0.93
N LYS A 17 -8.31 1.98 0.26
CA LYS A 17 -7.03 1.63 -0.38
C LYS A 17 -6.00 1.13 0.64
N LEU A 18 -5.93 1.76 1.81
CA LEU A 18 -5.03 1.36 2.88
C LEU A 18 -5.35 -0.04 3.40
N LYS A 19 -6.64 -0.38 3.56
CA LYS A 19 -7.09 -1.73 3.96
C LYS A 19 -6.75 -2.77 2.89
N GLU A 20 -7.02 -2.47 1.62
CA GLU A 20 -6.68 -3.35 0.49
C GLU A 20 -5.18 -3.65 0.44
N LEU A 21 -4.34 -2.63 0.51
CA LEU A 21 -2.88 -2.77 0.45
C LEU A 21 -2.31 -3.52 1.67
N LYS A 22 -2.91 -3.38 2.85
CA LYS A 22 -2.53 -4.16 4.03
C LYS A 22 -2.84 -5.65 3.87
N LEU A 23 -4.01 -5.99 3.31
CA LEU A 23 -4.37 -7.38 2.99
C LEU A 23 -3.43 -7.97 1.94
N GLU A 24 -3.13 -7.21 0.89
CA GLU A 24 -2.18 -7.61 -0.15
C GLU A 24 -0.77 -7.80 0.41
N LEU A 25 -0.35 -6.95 1.35
CA LEU A 25 0.92 -7.09 2.05
C LEU A 25 0.99 -8.42 2.80
N ILE A 26 -0.05 -8.77 3.57
CA ILE A 26 -0.12 -10.01 4.35
C ILE A 26 -0.02 -11.24 3.42
N LYS A 27 -0.80 -11.24 2.32
CA LYS A 27 -0.75 -12.30 1.31
C LYS A 27 0.62 -12.41 0.65
N SER A 28 1.25 -11.27 0.37
CA SER A 28 2.59 -11.23 -0.22
C SER A 28 3.66 -11.72 0.73
N THR A 29 3.58 -11.37 2.02
CA THR A 29 4.50 -11.85 3.06
C THR A 29 4.33 -13.34 3.34
N ALA A 30 3.12 -13.89 3.26
CA ALA A 30 2.91 -15.34 3.40
C ALA A 30 3.57 -16.14 2.26
N ASN A 31 3.76 -15.53 1.09
CA ASN A 31 4.35 -16.15 -0.09
C ASN A 31 5.86 -15.83 -0.29
N THR A 32 6.52 -15.18 0.67
CA THR A 32 7.93 -14.75 0.52
C THR A 32 8.93 -15.89 0.41
N SER A 33 8.56 -17.10 0.84
CA SER A 33 9.37 -18.31 0.69
C SER A 33 9.68 -18.68 -0.77
N LYS A 34 8.97 -18.10 -1.76
CA LYS A 34 9.12 -18.38 -3.20
C LYS A 34 9.70 -17.21 -4.02
N GLY A 35 10.48 -16.30 -3.40
CA GLY A 35 11.23 -15.27 -4.12
C GLY A 35 10.49 -13.94 -4.41
N GLY A 36 9.37 -13.68 -3.75
CA GLY A 36 8.47 -12.53 -4.02
C GLY A 36 8.84 -11.17 -3.37
N SER A 37 10.10 -10.90 -3.03
CA SER A 37 10.47 -9.76 -2.15
C SER A 37 10.23 -8.36 -2.74
N MET A 38 10.26 -8.21 -4.07
CA MET A 38 10.13 -6.91 -4.75
C MET A 38 8.73 -6.30 -4.59
N LYS A 39 7.68 -7.11 -4.69
CA LYS A 39 6.27 -6.68 -4.56
C LYS A 39 5.97 -6.17 -3.15
N THR A 40 6.49 -6.85 -2.13
CA THR A 40 6.36 -6.45 -0.73
C THR A 40 6.95 -5.05 -0.46
N LYS A 41 8.10 -4.74 -1.06
CA LYS A 41 8.77 -3.43 -0.90
C LYS A 41 7.96 -2.30 -1.53
N GLU A 42 7.36 -2.53 -2.69
CA GLU A 42 6.52 -1.55 -3.36
C GLU A 42 5.22 -1.28 -2.60
N ILE A 43 4.55 -2.32 -2.12
CA ILE A 43 3.33 -2.19 -1.29
C ILE A 43 3.63 -1.38 -0.02
N LYS A 44 4.74 -1.68 0.68
CA LYS A 44 5.18 -0.92 1.86
C LYS A 44 5.42 0.56 1.53
N LYS A 45 6.05 0.87 0.40
CA LYS A 45 6.26 2.27 -0.04
C LYS A 45 4.95 2.99 -0.32
N ILE A 46 3.96 2.31 -0.92
CA ILE A 46 2.65 2.91 -1.19
C ILE A 46 1.91 3.18 0.11
N ILE A 47 1.88 2.22 1.05
CA ILE A 47 1.28 2.41 2.38
C ILE A 47 1.94 3.59 3.10
N ALA A 48 3.26 3.69 3.09
CA ALA A 48 3.98 4.81 3.72
C ALA A 48 3.53 6.16 3.15
N ARG A 49 3.44 6.29 1.82
CA ARG A 49 2.98 7.53 1.18
C ARG A 49 1.54 7.89 1.53
N LEU A 50 0.65 6.90 1.60
CA LEU A 50 -0.75 7.11 2.00
C LEU A 50 -0.84 7.59 3.45
N LEU A 51 -0.07 6.97 4.35
CA LEU A 51 -0.02 7.37 5.76
C LEU A 51 0.59 8.76 5.95
N THR A 52 1.62 9.12 5.18
CA THR A 52 2.20 10.46 5.20
C THR A 52 1.19 11.51 4.73
N PHE A 53 0.37 11.23 3.72
CA PHE A 53 -0.66 12.16 3.27
C PHE A 53 -1.79 12.36 4.30
N LYS A 54 -2.09 11.34 5.09
CA LYS A 54 -3.13 11.41 6.15
C LYS A 54 -2.65 12.13 7.41
N LYS A 55 -1.33 12.28 7.61
CA LYS A 55 -0.72 12.86 8.81
C LYS A 55 -0.68 14.38 8.72
#